data_AF-A0A5K0XN03-F1
#
_entry.id   AF-A0A5K0XN03-F1
#
_cell.length_a   1.000
_cell.length_b   1.000
_cell.length_c   1.000
_cell.angle_alpha   90.00
_cell.angle_beta   90.00
_cell.angle_gamma   90.00
#
_symmetry.space_group_name_H-M   'P 1'
#
loop_
_entity.id
_entity.type
_entity.pdbx_description
1 polymer ?
#
loop_
_entity_poly.entity_id
_entity_poly.type
_entity_poly.pdbx_seq_one_letter_code
_entity_poly.pdbx_strand_id
1 'polypeptide(L)'
;MMMTTTRLLQPSTATPDSPSSSSSAAGSATTTTSMTGGGTTTSGLKKGPWTAAEDAILIEYVKNHGEGNWNAVQKNSGLSRCGKSCRLRWANHLRPNLKKGSFSPEEERLILELHAKLGNKWARMAAQ
;
A
#
# COMPACT_ATOMS: atom_id res chain seq x y z
N MET A 1 -1.94 2.94 3.37
CA MET A 1 -3.11 2.09 3.09
C MET A 1 -3.82 1.93 4.40
N MET A 2 -4.94 2.63 4.56
CA MET A 2 -5.77 2.60 5.75
C MET A 2 -6.29 1.17 5.96
N MET A 3 -5.86 0.57 7.06
CA MET A 3 -6.30 -0.73 7.54
C MET A 3 -7.70 -0.56 8.12
N THR A 4 -8.68 -1.23 7.53
CA THR A 4 -10.03 -1.31 8.07
C THR A 4 -10.04 -2.23 9.30
N THR A 5 -10.12 -1.59 10.46
CA THR A 5 -10.82 -1.99 11.69
C THR A 5 -10.89 -3.49 12.02
N THR A 6 -9.92 -3.97 12.78
CA THR A 6 -10.11 -5.16 13.63
C THR A 6 -10.85 -4.73 14.90
N ARG A 7 -12.10 -5.19 15.04
CA ARG A 7 -12.88 -5.10 16.28
C ARG A 7 -12.27 -6.07 17.31
N LEU A 8 -11.46 -5.54 18.23
CA LEU A 8 -11.05 -6.27 19.43
C LEU A 8 -12.27 -6.47 20.35
N LEU A 9 -12.54 -7.73 20.69
CA LEU A 9 -13.39 -8.09 21.82
C LEU A 9 -12.57 -7.85 23.11
N GLN A 10 -13.02 -6.93 23.97
CA GLN A 10 -12.44 -6.70 25.29
C GLN A 10 -13.18 -7.54 26.35
N PRO A 11 -12.50 -8.17 27.32
CA PRO A 11 -13.12 -8.55 28.58
C PRO A 11 -13.03 -7.38 29.58
N SER A 12 -14.15 -7.16 30.26
CA SER A 12 -14.37 -6.14 31.27
C SER A 12 -13.74 -6.54 32.61
N THR A 13 -12.89 -5.70 33.20
CA THR A 13 -12.74 -5.59 34.65
C THR A 13 -12.54 -4.13 35.04
N ALA A 14 -13.15 -3.74 36.14
CA ALA A 14 -13.41 -2.38 36.56
C ALA A 14 -12.42 -1.89 37.64
N THR A 15 -12.28 -0.55 37.70
CA THR A 15 -11.90 0.33 38.85
C THR A 15 -10.40 0.50 39.20
N PRO A 16 -10.01 1.52 40.03
CA PRO A 16 -10.10 2.98 39.78
C PRO A 16 -8.82 3.78 40.19
N ASP A 17 -8.83 5.08 39.85
CA ASP A 17 -8.22 6.26 40.51
C ASP A 17 -6.73 6.67 40.34
N SER A 18 -6.58 7.97 40.01
CA SER A 18 -5.57 8.93 40.50
C SER A 18 -4.25 9.19 39.71
N PRO A 19 -3.58 10.37 39.89
CA PRO A 19 -3.66 11.47 38.92
C PRO A 19 -2.29 11.89 38.31
N SER A 20 -2.36 12.75 37.30
CA SER A 20 -1.24 13.39 36.61
C SER A 20 -0.34 14.22 37.52
N SER A 21 0.97 14.17 37.26
CA SER A 21 1.93 15.23 37.61
C SER A 21 3.10 15.22 36.63
N SER A 22 3.36 16.40 36.04
CA SER A 22 4.65 16.97 35.56
C SER A 22 5.56 16.10 34.68
N SER A 23 6.15 16.56 33.58
CA SER A 23 6.96 17.78 33.49
C SER A 23 7.42 18.02 32.06
N SER A 24 7.64 19.30 31.78
CA SER A 24 8.14 19.98 30.59
C SER A 24 9.55 19.57 30.14
N ALA A 25 9.81 19.66 28.82
CA ALA A 25 11.04 20.15 28.16
C ALA A 25 10.84 20.05 26.63
N ALA A 26 10.66 21.15 25.91
CA ALA A 26 11.70 21.99 25.29
C ALA A 26 12.47 21.29 24.15
N GLY A 27 12.47 21.90 22.95
CA GLY A 27 13.41 21.51 21.90
C GLY A 27 12.94 21.84 20.48
N SER A 28 13.37 23.00 20.00
CA SER A 28 13.14 23.62 18.70
C SER A 28 13.37 22.75 17.46
N ALA A 29 12.68 23.19 16.40
CA ALA A 29 12.83 22.78 15.02
C ALA A 29 14.28 22.84 14.49
N THR A 30 14.63 21.89 13.64
CA THR A 30 14.86 22.07 12.18
C THR A 30 15.80 20.98 11.71
N THR A 31 15.28 20.04 10.93
CA THR A 31 16.09 19.37 9.90
C THR A 31 15.18 19.15 8.71
N THR A 32 15.14 20.18 7.86
CA THR A 32 14.63 20.10 6.49
C THR A 32 15.50 19.10 5.74
N THR A 33 15.06 17.85 5.65
CA THR A 33 15.60 16.89 4.69
C THR A 33 14.63 16.77 3.54
N SER A 34 14.92 17.56 2.50
CA SER A 34 14.34 17.48 1.17
C SER A 34 14.49 16.06 0.62
N MET A 35 13.38 15.36 0.42
CA MET A 35 13.32 14.15 -0.39
C MET A 35 12.45 14.41 -1.60
N THR A 36 13.12 14.42 -2.74
CA THR A 36 12.66 14.69 -4.11
C THR A 36 11.46 13.83 -4.49
N GLY A 37 10.26 14.37 -4.31
CA GLY A 37 9.00 13.82 -4.83
C GLY A 37 8.70 14.40 -6.21
N GLY A 38 9.17 13.74 -7.27
CA GLY A 38 8.78 14.02 -8.65
C GLY A 38 7.32 13.61 -8.91
N GLY A 39 6.37 14.35 -8.34
CA GLY A 39 4.96 14.27 -8.67
C GLY A 39 4.66 15.23 -9.81
N THR A 40 4.50 14.72 -11.03
CA THR A 40 3.81 15.48 -12.08
C THR A 40 2.35 15.68 -11.64
N THR A 41 2.04 16.91 -11.29
CA THR A 41 0.72 17.41 -10.93
C THR A 41 -0.19 17.38 -12.16
N THR A 42 -0.95 16.30 -12.37
CA THR A 42 -2.07 16.29 -13.30
C THR A 42 -3.38 16.39 -12.53
N SER A 43 -3.84 17.63 -12.37
CA SER A 43 -5.16 18.01 -11.89
C SER A 43 -6.24 17.23 -12.67
N GLY A 44 -7.00 16.35 -12.02
CA GLY A 44 -8.18 15.68 -12.61
C GLY A 44 -8.22 14.15 -12.57
N LEU A 45 -7.20 13.46 -12.04
CA LEU A 45 -7.24 12.00 -11.96
C LEU A 45 -8.26 11.50 -10.93
N LYS A 46 -9.07 10.51 -11.33
CA LYS A 46 -10.11 9.94 -10.47
C LYS A 46 -9.45 9.29 -9.25
N LYS A 47 -9.77 9.79 -8.06
CA LYS A 47 -9.47 9.13 -6.78
C LYS A 47 -10.70 8.33 -6.38
N GLY A 48 -10.67 7.04 -6.64
CA GLY A 48 -11.76 6.13 -6.35
C GLY A 48 -11.33 4.67 -6.53
N PRO A 49 -12.17 3.71 -6.12
CA PRO A 49 -11.91 2.29 -6.37
C PRO A 49 -11.70 2.05 -7.87
N TRP A 50 -10.89 1.06 -8.20
CA TRP A 50 -10.71 0.62 -9.58
C TRP A 50 -11.95 -0.16 -10.03
N THR A 51 -12.44 0.18 -11.20
CA THR A 51 -13.57 -0.51 -11.83
C THR A 51 -13.07 -1.64 -12.73
N ALA A 52 -13.91 -2.65 -12.96
CA ALA A 52 -13.57 -3.76 -13.85
C ALA A 52 -13.26 -3.30 -15.29
N ALA A 53 -13.92 -2.23 -15.75
CA ALA A 53 -13.63 -1.63 -17.06
C ALA A 53 -12.22 -1.01 -17.11
N GLU A 54 -11.82 -0.27 -16.07
CA GLU A 54 -10.45 0.27 -15.96
C GLU A 54 -9.41 -0.85 -15.88
N ASP A 55 -9.70 -1.93 -15.14
CA ASP A 55 -8.83 -3.09 -15.02
C ASP A 55 -8.67 -3.80 -16.39
N ALA A 56 -9.75 -3.96 -17.16
CA ALA A 56 -9.71 -4.55 -18.50
C ALA A 56 -8.83 -3.75 -19.46
N ILE A 57 -8.97 -2.42 -19.48
CA ILE A 57 -8.15 -1.51 -20.28
C ILE A 57 -6.66 -1.64 -19.90
N LEU A 58 -6.37 -1.71 -18.60
CA LEU A 58 -5.00 -1.87 -18.12
C LEU A 58 -4.41 -3.23 -18.50
N ILE A 59 -5.20 -4.31 -18.42
CA ILE A 59 -4.79 -5.66 -18.85
C ILE A 59 -4.50 -5.71 -20.33
N GLU A 60 -5.39 -5.17 -21.17
CA GLU A 60 -5.19 -5.13 -22.62
C GLU A 60 -3.94 -4.35 -22.99
N TYR A 61 -3.72 -3.18 -22.37
CA TYR A 61 -2.52 -2.39 -22.61
C TYR A 61 -1.24 -3.18 -22.27
N VAL A 62 -1.20 -3.83 -21.10
CA VAL A 62 -0.02 -4.60 -20.68
C VAL A 62 0.18 -5.84 -21.56
N LYS A 63 -0.90 -6.48 -22.01
CA LYS A 63 -0.83 -7.60 -22.95
C LYS A 63 -0.23 -7.17 -24.29
N ASN A 64 -0.56 -5.96 -24.76
CA ASN A 64 -0.13 -5.47 -26.06
C ASN A 64 1.26 -4.80 -26.04
N HIS A 65 1.70 -4.23 -24.91
CA HIS A 65 2.93 -3.43 -24.83
C HIS A 65 3.95 -3.94 -23.79
N GLY A 66 3.59 -4.92 -22.98
CA GLY A 66 4.42 -5.47 -21.90
C GLY A 66 4.37 -4.65 -20.61
N GLU A 67 4.95 -5.21 -19.55
CA GLU A 67 5.07 -4.59 -18.23
C GLU A 67 6.21 -3.56 -18.21
N GLY A 68 5.99 -2.32 -17.74
CA GLY A 68 7.07 -1.38 -17.43
C GLY A 68 6.83 0.08 -17.81
N ASN A 69 6.19 0.35 -18.96
CA ASN A 69 6.00 1.72 -19.47
C ASN A 69 4.72 2.39 -18.93
N TRP A 70 4.60 2.47 -17.60
CA TRP A 70 3.36 2.87 -16.92
C TRP A 70 2.93 4.32 -17.16
N ASN A 71 3.87 5.23 -17.42
CA ASN A 71 3.56 6.62 -17.76
C ASN A 71 2.90 6.76 -19.14
N ALA A 72 3.20 5.83 -20.06
CA ALA A 72 2.58 5.79 -21.37
C ALA A 72 1.15 5.24 -21.31
N VAL A 73 0.84 4.35 -20.34
CA VAL A 73 -0.52 3.80 -20.14
C VAL A 73 -1.57 4.91 -20.16
N GLN A 74 -1.43 5.94 -19.32
CA GLN A 74 -2.43 7.02 -19.21
C GLN A 74 -2.66 7.74 -20.56
N LYS A 75 -1.61 7.92 -21.36
CA LYS A 75 -1.68 8.62 -22.65
C LYS A 75 -2.23 7.73 -23.76
N ASN A 76 -1.92 6.45 -23.73
CA ASN A 76 -2.18 5.51 -24.81
C ASN A 76 -3.50 4.73 -24.64
N SER A 77 -4.00 4.58 -23.41
CA SER A 77 -5.22 3.80 -23.12
C SER A 77 -6.43 4.65 -22.75
N GLY A 78 -6.28 5.98 -22.68
CA GLY A 78 -7.37 6.88 -22.29
C GLY A 78 -7.77 6.78 -20.82
N LEU A 79 -7.00 6.06 -20.00
CA LEU A 79 -7.31 5.84 -18.60
C LEU A 79 -7.11 7.12 -17.78
N SER A 80 -8.10 7.51 -16.99
CA SER A 80 -8.00 8.68 -16.10
C SER A 80 -7.25 8.39 -14.79
N ARG A 81 -6.17 7.57 -14.85
CA ARG A 81 -5.32 7.16 -13.72
C ARG A 81 -3.85 7.40 -14.03
N CYS A 82 -3.07 7.85 -13.04
CA CYS A 82 -1.63 8.05 -13.22
C CYS A 82 -0.88 6.73 -13.37
N GLY A 83 0.26 6.77 -14.07
CA GLY A 83 1.12 5.60 -14.26
C GLY A 83 1.53 4.93 -12.95
N LYS A 84 1.77 5.70 -11.88
CA LYS A 84 2.03 5.15 -10.54
C LYS A 84 0.87 4.29 -10.04
N SER A 85 -0.37 4.75 -10.23
CA SER A 85 -1.56 3.99 -9.85
C SER A 85 -1.72 2.74 -10.72
N CYS A 86 -1.50 2.84 -12.03
CA CYS A 86 -1.55 1.70 -12.95
C CYS A 86 -0.53 0.61 -12.55
N ARG A 87 0.73 0.98 -12.29
CA ARG A 87 1.76 0.05 -11.80
C ARG A 87 1.33 -0.66 -10.52
N LEU A 88 0.81 0.11 -9.55
CA LEU A 88 0.38 -0.45 -8.27
C LEU A 88 -0.80 -1.40 -8.45
N ARG A 89 -1.76 -1.05 -9.31
CA ARG A 89 -2.93 -1.89 -9.59
C ARG A 89 -2.51 -3.20 -10.25
N TRP A 90 -1.63 -3.13 -11.24
CA TRP A 90 -1.09 -4.30 -11.91
C TRP A 90 -0.41 -5.25 -10.92
N ALA A 91 0.59 -4.74 -10.19
CA ALA A 91 1.42 -5.56 -9.31
C ALA A 91 0.65 -6.23 -8.15
N ASN A 92 -0.42 -5.60 -7.66
CA ASN A 92 -1.15 -6.10 -6.49
C ASN A 92 -2.46 -6.82 -6.80
N HIS A 93 -3.00 -6.69 -8.02
CA HIS A 93 -4.34 -7.19 -8.30
C HIS A 93 -4.53 -7.86 -9.65
N LEU A 94 -3.81 -7.44 -10.70
CA LEU A 94 -4.09 -7.91 -12.07
C LEU A 94 -3.02 -8.85 -12.64
N ARG A 95 -1.84 -8.92 -12.01
CA ARG A 95 -0.76 -9.79 -12.48
C ARG A 95 -1.22 -11.26 -12.44
N PRO A 96 -1.08 -12.04 -13.53
CA PRO A 96 -1.64 -13.39 -13.62
C PRO A 96 -1.02 -14.38 -12.63
N ASN A 97 0.23 -14.15 -12.22
CA ASN A 97 0.95 -15.01 -11.27
C ASN A 97 0.69 -14.64 -9.80
N LEU A 98 -0.32 -13.82 -9.52
CA LEU A 98 -0.63 -13.39 -8.16
C LEU A 98 -1.61 -14.37 -7.50
N LYS A 99 -1.20 -15.02 -6.41
CA LYS A 99 -2.10 -15.86 -5.61
C LYS A 99 -3.16 -14.99 -4.93
N LYS A 100 -4.43 -15.24 -5.25
CA LYS A 100 -5.59 -14.55 -4.69
C LYS A 100 -6.32 -15.51 -3.75
N GLY A 101 -6.07 -15.40 -2.45
CA GLY A 101 -6.70 -16.28 -1.47
C GLY A 101 -6.10 -16.11 -0.08
N SER A 102 -6.60 -16.90 0.87
CA SER A 102 -6.01 -17.02 2.21
C SER A 102 -4.65 -17.69 2.11
N PHE A 103 -3.76 -17.34 3.04
CA PHE A 103 -2.48 -18.03 3.19
C PHE A 103 -2.71 -19.45 3.72
N SER A 104 -1.88 -20.40 3.29
CA SER A 104 -1.82 -21.71 3.93
C SER A 104 -1.13 -21.59 5.29
N PRO A 105 -1.37 -22.54 6.23
CA PRO A 105 -0.69 -22.53 7.54
C PRO A 105 0.84 -22.49 7.43
N GLU A 106 1.41 -23.10 6.39
CA GLU A 106 2.84 -23.08 6.10
C GLU A 106 3.29 -21.69 5.62
N GLU A 107 2.51 -21.05 4.75
CA GLU A 107 2.77 -19.67 4.29
C GLU A 107 2.68 -18.69 5.47
N GLU A 108 1.70 -18.85 6.37
CA GLU A 108 1.57 -18.04 7.59
C GLU A 108 2.78 -18.20 8.51
N ARG A 109 3.24 -19.44 8.73
CA ARG A 109 4.45 -19.71 9.51
C ARG A 109 5.68 -19.03 8.89
N LEU A 110 5.83 -19.11 7.57
CA LEU A 110 6.93 -18.47 6.86
C LEU A 110 6.88 -16.94 6.98
N ILE A 111 5.69 -16.34 6.88
CA ILE A 111 5.50 -14.90 7.06
C ILE A 111 5.94 -14.46 8.46
N LEU A 112 5.56 -15.20 9.51
CA LEU A 112 5.96 -14.91 10.89
C LEU A 112 7.47 -15.03 11.09
N GLU A 113 8.09 -16.08 10.54
CA GLU A 113 9.54 -16.30 10.64
C GLU A 113 10.33 -15.19 9.93
N LEU A 114 9.91 -14.84 8.71
CA LEU A 114 10.52 -13.75 7.94
C LEU A 114 10.31 -12.40 8.63
N HIS A 115 9.14 -12.16 9.22
CA HIS A 115 8.86 -10.92 9.96
C HIS A 115 9.72 -10.80 11.21
N ALA A 116 9.89 -11.89 11.96
CA ALA A 116 10.78 -11.92 13.13
C ALA A 116 12.25 -11.65 12.75
N LYS A 117 12.69 -12.15 11.59
CA LYS A 117 14.07 -11.97 11.09
C LYS A 117 14.33 -10.60 10.47
N LEU A 118 13.40 -10.08 9.66
CA LEU A 118 13.61 -8.86 8.85
C LEU A 118 12.87 -7.62 9.38
N GLY A 119 11.90 -7.79 10.28
CA GLY A 119 11.00 -6.74 10.75
C GLY A 119 10.00 -6.30 9.68
N ASN A 120 9.59 -5.02 9.73
CA ASN A 120 8.61 -4.42 8.80
C ASN A 120 9.15 -4.16 7.39
N LYS A 121 9.80 -5.14 6.76
CA LYS A 121 10.39 -5.07 5.42
C LYS A 121 9.57 -5.89 4.41
N TRP A 122 8.28 -5.61 4.32
CA TRP A 122 7.32 -6.35 3.49
C TRP A 122 7.75 -6.57 2.05
N ALA A 123 8.29 -5.55 1.38
CA ALA A 123 8.76 -5.68 0.00
C ALA A 123 9.91 -6.70 -0.15
N ARG A 124 10.76 -6.83 0.87
CA ARG A 124 11.85 -7.81 0.88
C ARG A 124 11.34 -9.20 1.24
N MET A 125 10.39 -9.30 2.17
CA MET A 125 9.75 -10.58 2.50
C MET A 125 8.98 -11.16 1.31
N ALA A 126 8.26 -10.32 0.57
CA ALA A 126 7.49 -10.72 -0.61
C ALA A 126 8.35 -11.09 -1.84
N ALA A 127 9.65 -10.81 -1.80
CA ALA A 127 10.61 -11.17 -2.84
C ALA A 127 11.31 -12.51 -2.58
N GLN A 128 11.00 -13.15 -1.45
CA GLN A 128 11.62 -14.39 -0.97
C GLN A 128 10.80 -15.60 -1.36
#